data_AF-A0A6A3RML0-F1
#
_entry.id   AF-A0A6A3RML0-F1
#
_cell.length_a   1.000
_cell.length_b   1.000
_cell.length_c   1.000
_cell.angle_alpha   90.00
_cell.angle_beta   90.00
_cell.angle_gamma   90.00
#
_symmetry.space_group_name_H-M   'P 1'
#
loop_
_entity.id
_entity.type
_entity.pdbx_description
1 polymer ?
#
loop_
_entity_poly.entity_id
_entity_poly.type
_entity_poly.pdbx_seq_one_letter_code
_entity_poly.pdbx_strand_id
1 'polypeptide(L)'
;MTKWLFIVTLLAILASVSMAACPNKCSGHGKCGLNDVCQCMQNWVNGDCSGRQCPFTRAWHDTAQRDDDAHYYAEYGNRGTCDRTTGECACDAGFVGSGCRRMQCPNDYSGHGTCEFIEELASDSFHHRIGGVQGRKYTLWDQEKVMGCVCDANFEGHDCSFHTCPKGDDPLTPKQYDMVQAIVINQPGGEGYLTNHDPYGNAYHDREDHARGILGERCYVRQYSNCSTASPQQRAQ
;
A
#
# COMPACT_ATOMS: atom_id res chain seq x y z
N MET A 1 -32.42 -51.02 -56.60
CA MET A 1 -32.43 -49.93 -55.60
C MET A 1 -31.27 -50.00 -54.60
N THR A 2 -30.82 -51.20 -54.22
CA THR A 2 -29.73 -51.41 -53.25
C THR A 2 -28.33 -50.92 -53.68
N LYS A 3 -27.96 -51.01 -54.97
CA LYS A 3 -26.65 -50.54 -55.47
C LYS A 3 -26.45 -49.02 -55.37
N TRP A 4 -27.52 -48.23 -55.57
CA TRP A 4 -27.46 -46.78 -55.44
C TRP A 4 -27.39 -46.35 -53.96
N LEU A 5 -28.05 -47.09 -53.06
CA LEU A 5 -27.93 -46.87 -51.62
C LEU A 5 -26.48 -47.07 -51.14
N PHE A 6 -25.79 -48.11 -51.62
CA PHE A 6 -24.39 -48.38 -51.28
C PHE A 6 -23.43 -47.29 -51.79
N ILE A 7 -23.70 -46.72 -52.97
CA ILE A 7 -22.87 -45.63 -53.53
C ILE A 7 -23.07 -44.34 -52.74
N VAL A 8 -24.31 -44.02 -52.36
CA VAL A 8 -24.63 -42.83 -51.56
C VAL A 8 -24.06 -42.93 -50.14
N THR A 9 -24.09 -44.11 -49.51
CA THR A 9 -23.47 -44.31 -48.20
C THR A 9 -21.93 -44.27 -48.27
N LEU A 10 -21.31 -44.79 -49.33
CA LEU A 10 -19.86 -44.67 -49.51
C LEU A 10 -19.41 -43.21 -49.71
N LEU A 11 -20.16 -42.42 -50.48
CA LEU A 11 -19.89 -40.99 -50.73
C LEU A 11 -20.06 -40.14 -49.46
N ALA A 12 -21.02 -40.48 -48.58
CA ALA A 12 -21.20 -39.80 -47.31
C ALA A 12 -20.05 -40.06 -46.32
N ILE A 13 -19.42 -41.24 -46.37
CA ILE A 13 -18.25 -41.59 -45.55
C ILE A 13 -16.97 -40.92 -46.07
N LEU A 14 -16.87 -40.66 -47.38
CA LEU A 14 -15.73 -39.94 -48.00
C LEU A 14 -15.77 -38.41 -47.78
N ALA A 15 -16.91 -37.85 -47.36
CA ALA A 15 -17.08 -36.42 -47.10
C ALA A 15 -16.69 -36.00 -45.67
N SER A 16 -16.22 -36.91 -44.81
CA SER A 16 -15.65 -36.55 -43.51
C SER A 16 -14.25 -35.98 -43.69
N VAL A 17 -14.16 -34.77 -44.26
CA VAL A 17 -12.94 -33.97 -44.21
C VAL A 17 -12.84 -33.49 -42.76
N SER A 18 -12.06 -34.18 -41.94
CA SER A 18 -11.65 -33.66 -40.64
C SER A 18 -10.81 -32.42 -40.91
N MET A 19 -11.44 -31.25 -40.91
CA MET A 19 -10.72 -30.00 -40.87
C MET A 19 -9.88 -30.06 -39.59
N ALA A 20 -8.56 -30.07 -39.75
CA ALA A 20 -7.62 -29.72 -38.70
C ALA A 20 -8.08 -28.35 -38.18
N ALA A 21 -8.87 -28.40 -37.11
CA ALA A 21 -9.64 -27.28 -36.62
C ALA A 21 -9.14 -27.05 -35.21
N CYS A 22 -8.49 -25.91 -35.04
CA CYS A 22 -8.02 -25.50 -33.73
C CYS A 22 -9.13 -25.65 -32.66
N PRO A 23 -8.78 -26.06 -31.43
CA PRO A 23 -9.73 -26.17 -30.33
C PRO A 23 -10.61 -24.93 -30.21
N ASN A 24 -11.94 -25.13 -30.15
CA ASN A 24 -12.96 -24.08 -30.10
C ASN A 24 -12.80 -22.95 -31.14
N LYS A 25 -12.14 -23.21 -32.28
CA LYS A 25 -11.77 -22.19 -33.28
C LYS A 25 -11.02 -21.01 -32.65
N CYS A 26 -10.11 -21.30 -31.72
CA CYS A 26 -9.38 -20.31 -30.93
C CYS A 26 -10.29 -19.33 -30.19
N SER A 27 -11.51 -19.76 -29.85
CA SER A 27 -12.53 -19.00 -29.12
C SER A 27 -12.82 -17.61 -29.69
N GLY A 28 -12.52 -17.36 -30.98
CA GLY A 28 -12.60 -16.04 -31.58
C GLY A 28 -11.51 -15.05 -31.13
N HIS A 29 -10.57 -15.46 -30.28
CA HIS A 29 -9.50 -14.63 -29.71
C HIS A 29 -8.11 -15.01 -30.22
N GLY A 30 -8.06 -15.64 -31.39
CA GLY A 30 -6.80 -16.04 -32.00
C GLY A 30 -6.96 -16.45 -33.45
N LYS A 31 -5.82 -16.69 -34.10
CA LYS A 31 -5.76 -17.27 -35.44
C LYS A 31 -5.25 -18.70 -35.34
N CYS A 32 -5.87 -19.61 -36.08
CA CYS A 32 -5.43 -21.00 -36.14
C CYS A 32 -4.16 -21.13 -36.98
N GLY A 33 -3.08 -21.60 -36.38
CA GLY A 33 -1.76 -21.75 -37.01
C GLY A 33 -1.49 -23.17 -37.52
N LEU A 34 -0.22 -23.43 -37.85
CA LEU A 34 0.25 -24.78 -38.19
C LEU A 34 0.14 -25.70 -36.97
N ASN A 35 -0.12 -26.99 -37.21
CA ASN A 35 -0.29 -28.03 -36.18
C ASN A 35 -1.46 -27.80 -35.21
N ASP A 36 -2.54 -27.14 -35.64
CA ASP A 36 -3.73 -26.87 -34.83
C ASP A 36 -3.47 -26.07 -33.55
N VAL A 37 -2.37 -25.29 -33.54
CA VAL A 37 -2.00 -24.41 -32.43
C VAL A 37 -2.61 -23.03 -32.65
N CYS A 38 -3.36 -22.55 -31.67
CA CYS A 38 -3.88 -21.18 -31.69
C CYS A 38 -2.79 -20.14 -31.40
N GLN A 39 -2.66 -19.16 -32.28
CA GLN A 39 -1.92 -17.93 -32.02
C GLN A 39 -2.88 -16.92 -31.40
N CYS A 40 -2.86 -16.81 -30.08
CA CYS A 40 -3.76 -15.93 -29.34
C CYS A 40 -3.46 -14.45 -29.56
N MET A 41 -4.52 -13.64 -29.52
CA MET A 41 -4.41 -12.19 -29.47
C MET A 41 -3.83 -11.75 -28.11
N GLN A 42 -3.39 -10.49 -28.03
CA GLN A 42 -2.86 -9.92 -26.80
C GLN A 42 -3.82 -10.13 -25.61
N ASN A 43 -3.26 -10.56 -24.47
CA ASN A 43 -3.98 -10.85 -23.23
C ASN A 43 -4.96 -12.04 -23.29
N TRP A 44 -4.82 -12.94 -24.26
CA TRP A 44 -5.50 -14.23 -24.31
C TRP A 44 -4.49 -15.38 -24.29
N VAL A 45 -4.81 -16.44 -23.56
CA VAL A 45 -3.97 -17.60 -23.27
C VAL A 45 -4.81 -18.89 -23.27
N ASN A 46 -4.18 -20.02 -22.93
CA ASN A 46 -4.67 -21.39 -23.09
C ASN A 46 -4.64 -21.87 -24.55
N GLY A 47 -4.78 -23.18 -24.74
CA GLY A 47 -4.66 -23.80 -26.07
C GLY A 47 -5.71 -23.36 -27.09
N ASP A 48 -6.83 -22.79 -26.63
CA ASP A 48 -7.93 -22.30 -27.44
C ASP A 48 -8.19 -20.79 -27.29
N CYS A 49 -7.27 -20.05 -26.68
CA CYS A 49 -7.40 -18.61 -26.42
C CYS A 49 -8.66 -18.21 -25.63
N SER A 50 -9.24 -19.12 -24.85
CA SER A 50 -10.41 -18.83 -24.01
C SER A 50 -10.06 -18.13 -22.70
N GLY A 51 -8.81 -18.25 -22.24
CA GLY A 51 -8.36 -17.69 -20.97
C GLY A 51 -7.80 -16.28 -21.14
N ARG A 52 -8.07 -15.40 -20.20
CA ARG A 52 -7.41 -14.11 -20.05
C ARG A 52 -6.01 -14.31 -19.48
N GLN A 53 -5.06 -13.57 -20.03
CA GLN A 53 -3.76 -13.38 -19.40
C GLN A 53 -3.93 -12.44 -18.22
N CYS A 54 -3.36 -12.83 -17.10
CA CYS A 54 -3.47 -12.03 -15.91
C CYS A 54 -2.20 -11.19 -15.66
N PRO A 55 -2.25 -10.15 -14.80
CA PRO A 55 -1.12 -9.27 -14.58
C PRO A 55 0.12 -10.00 -14.05
N PHE A 56 1.27 -9.68 -14.64
CA PHE A 56 2.56 -10.16 -14.17
C PHE A 56 3.19 -9.10 -13.27
N THR A 57 3.67 -9.53 -12.10
CA THR A 57 4.36 -8.66 -11.16
C THR A 57 5.61 -9.38 -10.68
N ARG A 58 6.55 -8.63 -10.12
CA ARG A 58 7.75 -9.19 -9.51
C ARG A 58 7.34 -10.22 -8.44
N ALA A 59 7.87 -11.44 -8.53
CA ALA A 59 7.47 -12.52 -7.64
C ALA A 59 7.83 -12.23 -6.18
N TRP A 60 6.92 -12.57 -5.27
CA TRP A 60 7.19 -12.56 -3.82
C TRP A 60 8.15 -13.66 -3.40
N HIS A 61 8.07 -14.78 -4.11
CA HIS A 61 8.94 -15.92 -3.97
C HIS A 61 9.01 -16.62 -5.32
N ASP A 62 10.18 -17.12 -5.65
CA ASP A 62 10.44 -17.92 -6.83
C ASP A 62 11.64 -18.83 -6.57
N THR A 63 11.92 -19.70 -7.52
CA THR A 63 13.10 -20.56 -7.44
C THR A 63 14.31 -19.74 -7.84
N ALA A 64 15.20 -19.48 -6.89
CA ALA A 64 16.46 -18.79 -7.15
C ALA A 64 17.28 -19.59 -8.19
N GLN A 65 17.79 -18.89 -9.20
CA GLN A 65 18.63 -19.53 -10.23
C GLN A 65 20.12 -19.43 -9.88
N ARG A 66 20.51 -18.41 -9.12
CA ARG A 66 21.88 -18.11 -8.67
C ARG A 66 21.86 -17.32 -7.36
N ASP A 67 23.03 -17.03 -6.80
CA ASP A 67 23.20 -16.14 -5.65
C ASP A 67 22.66 -14.74 -5.99
N ASP A 68 21.84 -14.18 -5.08
CA ASP A 68 21.15 -12.90 -5.23
C ASP A 68 20.27 -12.76 -6.49
N ASP A 69 19.85 -13.89 -7.08
CA ASP A 69 19.05 -13.95 -8.31
C ASP A 69 17.70 -14.63 -8.08
N ALA A 70 16.73 -13.80 -7.72
CA ALA A 70 15.35 -14.15 -7.42
C ALA A 70 14.41 -13.00 -7.83
N HIS A 71 13.11 -13.20 -7.61
CA HIS A 71 12.04 -12.25 -7.91
C HIS A 71 11.85 -11.97 -9.41
N TYR A 72 11.86 -13.01 -10.24
CA TYR A 72 11.43 -12.95 -11.64
C TYR A 72 9.95 -12.57 -11.76
N TYR A 73 9.52 -12.08 -12.92
CA TYR A 73 8.12 -11.77 -13.16
C TYR A 73 7.29 -13.04 -13.15
N ALA A 74 6.27 -13.06 -12.31
CA ALA A 74 5.32 -14.15 -12.21
C ALA A 74 3.90 -13.60 -12.29
N GLU A 75 2.99 -14.43 -12.78
CA GLU A 75 1.58 -14.10 -12.77
C GLU A 75 1.14 -13.91 -11.31
N TYR A 76 0.56 -12.75 -11.00
CA TYR A 76 0.19 -12.33 -9.64
C TYR A 76 1.32 -12.32 -8.60
N GLY A 77 2.58 -12.25 -9.05
CA GLY A 77 3.73 -12.30 -8.16
C GLY A 77 3.80 -13.57 -7.31
N ASN A 78 3.18 -14.66 -7.77
CA ASN A 78 2.99 -15.91 -7.03
C ASN A 78 2.19 -15.75 -5.71
N ARG A 79 1.32 -14.73 -5.56
CA ARG A 79 0.50 -14.52 -4.35
C ARG A 79 -0.99 -14.44 -4.65
N GLY A 80 -1.48 -15.35 -5.46
CA GLY A 80 -2.91 -15.45 -5.75
C GLY A 80 -3.23 -16.42 -6.88
N THR A 81 -4.52 -16.53 -7.15
CA THR A 81 -5.07 -17.34 -8.24
C THR A 81 -5.63 -16.45 -9.35
N CYS A 82 -5.40 -16.89 -10.60
CA CYS A 82 -5.89 -16.22 -11.81
C CYS A 82 -7.31 -16.66 -12.14
N ASP A 83 -8.26 -15.73 -12.14
CA ASP A 83 -9.52 -15.97 -12.84
C ASP A 83 -9.31 -15.76 -14.34
N ARG A 84 -9.21 -16.86 -15.07
CA ARG A 84 -9.00 -16.87 -16.52
C ARG A 84 -10.19 -16.31 -17.30
N THR A 85 -11.36 -16.12 -16.71
CA THR A 85 -12.51 -15.57 -17.42
C THR A 85 -12.45 -14.04 -17.48
N THR A 86 -12.07 -13.42 -16.36
CA THR A 86 -12.01 -11.96 -16.19
C THR A 86 -10.61 -11.38 -16.40
N GLY A 87 -9.57 -12.17 -16.11
CA GLY A 87 -8.18 -11.70 -16.01
C GLY A 87 -7.86 -11.06 -14.65
N GLU A 88 -8.75 -11.20 -13.66
CA GLU A 88 -8.62 -10.56 -12.35
C GLU A 88 -7.96 -11.45 -11.30
N CYS A 89 -7.38 -10.81 -10.29
CA CYS A 89 -6.60 -11.45 -9.23
C CYS A 89 -7.49 -11.87 -8.06
N ALA A 90 -7.49 -13.15 -7.70
CA ALA A 90 -7.87 -13.57 -6.35
C ALA A 90 -6.60 -13.67 -5.50
N CYS A 91 -6.23 -12.60 -4.81
CA CYS A 91 -5.01 -12.56 -4.01
C CYS A 91 -5.09 -13.41 -2.75
N ASP A 92 -3.95 -13.98 -2.36
CA ASP A 92 -3.82 -14.68 -1.08
C ASP A 92 -4.01 -13.68 0.09
N ALA A 93 -4.40 -14.20 1.25
CA ALA A 93 -4.61 -13.38 2.45
C ALA A 93 -3.37 -12.52 2.77
N GLY A 94 -3.59 -11.23 3.00
CA GLY A 94 -2.51 -10.27 3.26
C GLY A 94 -1.82 -9.71 2.02
N PHE A 95 -2.29 -10.01 0.81
CA PHE A 95 -1.79 -9.41 -0.44
C PHE A 95 -2.92 -8.72 -1.18
N VAL A 96 -2.66 -7.52 -1.72
CA VAL A 96 -3.66 -6.67 -2.37
C VAL A 96 -3.10 -5.95 -3.59
N GLY A 97 -3.99 -5.26 -4.31
CA GLY A 97 -3.65 -4.51 -5.51
C GLY A 97 -3.52 -5.37 -6.78
N SER A 98 -3.31 -4.70 -7.92
CA SER A 98 -3.16 -5.39 -9.20
C SER A 98 -1.98 -6.36 -9.18
N GLY A 99 -2.23 -7.60 -9.58
CA GLY A 99 -1.25 -8.68 -9.59
C GLY A 99 -0.72 -9.04 -8.19
N CYS A 100 -1.50 -8.81 -7.14
CA CYS A 100 -1.16 -9.12 -5.74
C CYS A 100 0.22 -8.58 -5.32
N ARG A 101 0.57 -7.42 -5.89
CA ARG A 101 1.95 -6.92 -5.87
C ARG A 101 2.40 -6.36 -4.54
N ARG A 102 1.47 -5.96 -3.67
CA ARG A 102 1.73 -5.28 -2.40
C ARG A 102 1.08 -6.01 -1.22
N MET A 103 1.74 -6.01 -0.07
CA MET A 103 1.17 -6.56 1.17
C MET A 103 0.09 -5.64 1.70
N GLN A 104 -1.01 -6.18 2.22
CA GLN A 104 -2.02 -5.39 2.91
C GLN A 104 -1.44 -4.86 4.23
N CYS A 105 -1.71 -3.58 4.54
CA CYS A 105 -1.45 -3.09 5.89
C CYS A 105 -2.37 -3.79 6.90
N PRO A 106 -1.85 -4.19 8.07
CA PRO A 106 -2.66 -4.79 9.12
C PRO A 106 -3.90 -3.94 9.46
N ASN A 107 -5.06 -4.59 9.56
CA ASN A 107 -6.35 -4.00 9.92
C ASN A 107 -6.72 -2.72 9.16
N ASP A 108 -6.19 -2.53 7.94
CA ASP A 108 -6.31 -1.27 7.19
C ASP A 108 -6.03 -0.07 8.09
N TYR A 109 -4.88 -0.10 8.80
CA TYR A 109 -4.42 0.95 9.72
C TYR A 109 -5.47 1.35 10.78
N SER A 110 -6.42 0.47 11.06
CA SER A 110 -7.56 0.69 11.97
C SER A 110 -8.35 1.98 11.70
N GLY A 111 -8.25 2.55 10.49
CA GLY A 111 -8.80 3.86 10.15
C GLY A 111 -8.08 5.05 10.80
N HIS A 112 -6.88 4.86 11.35
CA HIS A 112 -6.10 5.83 12.10
C HIS A 112 -4.67 6.00 11.56
N GLY A 113 -4.54 6.08 10.25
CA GLY A 113 -3.24 6.29 9.60
C GLY A 113 -3.26 6.13 8.09
N THR A 114 -2.07 6.03 7.51
CA THR A 114 -1.83 5.73 6.11
C THR A 114 -1.02 4.45 5.97
N CYS A 115 -1.10 3.84 4.78
CA CYS A 115 -0.34 2.64 4.42
C CYS A 115 0.69 3.02 3.35
N GLU A 116 1.96 3.01 3.72
CA GLU A 116 3.06 3.53 2.91
C GLU A 116 4.08 2.45 2.59
N PHE A 117 4.69 2.55 1.41
CA PHE A 117 5.72 1.61 0.97
C PHE A 117 7.02 1.81 1.76
N ILE A 118 7.79 0.73 1.91
CA ILE A 118 9.08 0.78 2.62
C ILE A 118 10.04 1.83 2.02
N GLU A 119 9.94 2.10 0.72
CA GLU A 119 10.73 3.16 0.07
C GLU A 119 10.35 4.58 0.51
N GLU A 120 9.06 4.82 0.73
CA GLU A 120 8.53 6.10 1.21
C GLU A 120 8.99 6.29 2.65
N LEU A 121 8.75 5.28 3.49
CA LEU A 121 9.17 5.23 4.90
C LEU A 121 10.68 5.42 5.08
N ALA A 122 11.51 4.83 4.22
CA ALA A 122 12.96 4.96 4.29
C ALA A 122 13.44 6.40 4.12
N SER A 123 12.69 7.21 3.37
CA SER A 123 13.03 8.60 3.04
C SER A 123 12.32 9.63 3.92
N ASP A 124 11.30 9.21 4.69
CA ASP A 124 10.51 10.08 5.54
C ASP A 124 11.27 10.48 6.82
N SER A 125 12.06 11.55 6.68
CA SER A 125 12.76 12.19 7.80
C SER A 125 11.91 13.18 8.58
N PHE A 126 10.67 13.45 8.14
CA PHE A 126 9.80 14.41 8.82
C PHE A 126 8.98 13.72 9.92
N HIS A 127 8.58 12.47 9.69
CA HIS A 127 7.82 11.72 10.69
C HIS A 127 8.73 11.22 11.82
N HIS A 128 8.53 11.81 13.00
CA HIS A 128 9.36 11.59 14.19
C HIS A 128 9.41 10.12 14.65
N ARG A 129 8.37 9.32 14.35
CA ARG A 129 8.35 7.88 14.69
C ARG A 129 8.93 6.97 13.63
N ILE A 130 8.85 7.34 12.35
CA ILE A 130 9.40 6.52 11.27
C ILE A 130 10.92 6.68 11.27
N GLY A 131 11.40 7.93 11.48
CA GLY A 131 12.82 8.22 11.59
C GLY A 131 13.59 7.86 10.32
N GLY A 132 12.95 8.03 9.16
CA GLY A 132 13.59 7.89 7.86
C GLY A 132 14.75 8.88 7.71
N VAL A 133 15.64 8.58 6.77
CA VAL A 133 16.85 9.40 6.56
C VAL A 133 16.66 10.19 5.29
N GLN A 134 16.74 11.53 5.39
CA GLN A 134 16.58 12.40 4.23
C GLN A 134 17.57 12.01 3.12
N GLY A 135 17.05 11.76 1.91
CA GLY A 135 17.85 11.35 0.76
C GLY A 135 18.26 9.87 0.74
N ARG A 136 17.87 9.08 1.76
CA ARG A 136 17.98 7.62 1.69
C ARG A 136 16.95 7.09 0.69
N LYS A 137 17.41 6.23 -0.21
CA LYS A 137 16.57 5.48 -1.13
C LYS A 137 16.65 4.01 -0.77
N TYR A 138 15.51 3.36 -0.62
CA TYR A 138 15.43 1.91 -0.53
C TYR A 138 15.15 1.37 -1.93
N THR A 139 16.09 0.59 -2.49
CA THR A 139 16.04 0.18 -3.91
C THR A 139 16.05 -1.33 -4.10
N LEU A 140 15.66 -2.09 -3.08
CA LEU A 140 15.60 -3.55 -3.16
C LEU A 140 14.28 -4.00 -3.79
N TRP A 141 14.18 -5.30 -4.07
CA TRP A 141 13.10 -5.91 -4.86
C TRP A 141 11.70 -5.66 -4.29
N ASP A 142 11.60 -5.41 -2.99
CA ASP A 142 10.39 -5.21 -2.21
C ASP A 142 10.04 -3.74 -1.94
N GLN A 143 10.78 -2.79 -2.55
CA GLN A 143 10.59 -1.35 -2.37
C GLN A 143 9.13 -0.90 -2.55
N GLU A 144 8.45 -1.44 -3.56
CA GLU A 144 7.05 -1.14 -3.94
C GLU A 144 6.10 -2.29 -3.58
N LYS A 145 6.49 -3.11 -2.58
CA LYS A 145 5.77 -4.32 -2.21
C LYS A 145 5.44 -4.37 -0.72
N VAL A 146 6.45 -4.19 0.12
CA VAL A 146 6.30 -4.18 1.57
C VAL A 146 5.75 -2.82 1.98
N MET A 147 4.67 -2.83 2.76
CA MET A 147 4.03 -1.63 3.27
C MET A 147 4.01 -1.65 4.80
N GLY A 148 4.04 -0.46 5.40
CA GLY A 148 3.89 -0.25 6.83
C GLY A 148 2.85 0.82 7.12
N CYS A 149 2.30 0.79 8.33
CA CYS A 149 1.36 1.80 8.79
C CYS A 149 2.10 3.04 9.33
N VAL A 150 1.71 4.22 8.87
CA VAL A 150 2.06 5.51 9.48
C VAL A 150 0.83 6.00 10.22
N CYS A 151 0.89 5.98 11.55
CA CYS A 151 -0.28 6.26 12.38
C CYS A 151 -0.53 7.76 12.55
N ASP A 152 -1.82 8.10 12.58
CA ASP A 152 -2.29 9.43 12.93
C ASP A 152 -1.89 9.82 14.36
N ALA A 153 -2.08 11.10 14.65
CA ALA A 153 -1.96 11.68 15.98
C ALA A 153 -2.71 10.86 17.05
N ASN A 154 -2.00 10.50 18.12
CA ASN A 154 -2.51 9.74 19.28
C ASN A 154 -2.82 8.25 19.02
N PHE A 155 -2.44 7.71 17.88
CA PHE A 155 -2.52 6.27 17.60
C PHE A 155 -1.13 5.66 17.41
N GLU A 156 -0.95 4.42 17.85
CA GLU A 156 0.30 3.67 17.78
C GLU A 156 0.04 2.17 17.62
N GLY A 157 1.14 1.42 17.54
CA GLY A 157 1.13 -0.01 17.23
C GLY A 157 1.39 -0.27 15.75
N HIS A 158 1.51 -1.55 15.41
CA HIS A 158 1.81 -1.98 14.05
C HIS A 158 0.68 -1.73 13.03
N ASP A 159 -0.52 -1.48 13.52
CA ASP A 159 -1.78 -1.36 12.79
C ASP A 159 -2.60 -0.14 13.24
N CYS A 160 -1.98 0.76 14.03
CA CYS A 160 -2.59 1.97 14.59
C CYS A 160 -3.84 1.73 15.45
N SER A 161 -3.99 0.52 15.99
CA SER A 161 -5.16 0.16 16.82
C SER A 161 -5.09 0.68 18.25
N PHE A 162 -3.90 1.04 18.73
CA PHE A 162 -3.71 1.45 20.11
C PHE A 162 -3.67 2.96 20.24
N HIS A 163 -4.29 3.47 21.30
CA HIS A 163 -4.07 4.86 21.68
C HIS A 163 -2.70 5.02 22.31
N THR A 164 -2.02 6.07 21.89
CA THR A 164 -0.80 6.52 22.52
C THR A 164 -1.11 7.08 23.90
N CYS A 165 -0.44 6.54 24.92
CA CYS A 165 -0.52 7.09 26.28
C CYS A 165 0.15 8.48 26.34
N PRO A 166 -0.42 9.45 27.09
CA PRO A 166 0.26 10.70 27.39
C PRO A 166 1.64 10.41 28.00
N LYS A 167 2.70 10.92 27.36
CA LYS A 167 4.06 10.88 27.90
C LYS A 167 4.38 12.23 28.50
N GLY A 168 4.84 12.22 29.73
CA GLY A 168 5.10 13.40 30.53
C GLY A 168 5.01 13.04 32.00
N ASP A 169 5.52 13.92 32.85
CA ASP A 169 5.37 13.78 34.29
C ASP A 169 3.90 14.05 34.65
N ASP A 170 3.26 13.16 35.41
CA ASP A 170 1.83 13.26 35.73
C ASP A 170 1.58 14.56 36.51
N PRO A 171 0.69 15.48 36.08
CA PRO A 171 0.42 16.74 36.78
C PRO A 171 0.06 16.60 38.27
N LEU A 172 -0.34 15.39 38.69
CA LEU A 172 -0.64 15.07 40.08
C LEU A 172 0.58 14.66 40.92
N THR A 173 1.77 14.53 40.33
CA THR A 173 2.97 14.15 41.09
C THR A 173 3.45 15.34 41.94
N PRO A 174 3.50 15.21 43.28
CA PRO A 174 3.90 16.31 44.13
C PRO A 174 5.40 16.63 44.00
N LYS A 175 5.74 17.93 44.08
CA LYS A 175 7.12 18.47 43.99
C LYS A 175 7.80 18.31 42.61
N GLN A 176 7.02 18.33 41.54
CA GLN A 176 7.57 18.46 40.20
C GLN A 176 8.20 19.84 39.98
N TYR A 177 9.14 19.89 39.05
CA TYR A 177 9.65 21.12 38.48
C TYR A 177 9.03 21.30 37.10
N ASP A 178 8.40 22.45 36.87
CA ASP A 178 7.88 22.80 35.55
C ASP A 178 9.01 22.79 34.53
N MET A 179 8.76 22.21 33.36
CA MET A 179 9.61 22.43 32.19
C MET A 179 9.40 23.89 31.74
N VAL A 180 10.41 24.73 31.97
CA VAL A 180 10.40 26.13 31.54
C VAL A 180 11.23 26.27 30.27
N GLN A 181 10.56 26.63 29.16
CA GLN A 181 11.21 27.04 27.93
C GLN A 181 11.24 28.58 27.86
N ALA A 182 12.39 29.17 27.53
CA ALA A 182 12.57 30.62 27.44
C ALA A 182 12.91 31.02 26.01
N ILE A 183 12.20 32.02 25.48
CA ILE A 183 12.50 32.64 24.18
C ILE A 183 13.15 34.00 24.44
N VAL A 184 14.28 34.27 23.78
CA VAL A 184 14.97 35.55 23.86
C VAL A 184 14.85 36.27 22.52
N ILE A 185 14.20 37.43 22.51
CA ILE A 185 14.03 38.28 21.33
C ILE A 185 15.12 39.36 21.36
N ASN A 186 16.07 39.29 20.43
CA ASN A 186 17.25 40.18 20.38
C ASN A 186 17.07 41.40 19.46
N GLN A 187 15.94 41.54 18.77
CA GLN A 187 15.67 42.62 17.81
C GLN A 187 14.21 43.10 17.94
N PRO A 188 13.90 44.38 17.71
CA PRO A 188 12.54 44.89 17.82
C PRO A 188 11.67 44.38 16.66
N GLY A 189 10.43 44.00 16.96
CA GLY A 189 9.41 43.63 15.96
C GLY A 189 9.28 42.14 15.62
N GLY A 190 9.81 41.23 16.45
CA GLY A 190 9.63 39.78 16.27
C GLY A 190 8.34 39.25 16.91
N GLU A 191 7.61 38.40 16.19
CA GLU A 191 6.53 37.57 16.71
C GLU A 191 6.80 36.10 16.38
N GLY A 192 6.39 35.18 17.26
CA GLY A 192 6.60 33.75 17.07
C GLY A 192 5.85 32.93 18.12
N TYR A 193 5.77 31.62 17.88
CA TYR A 193 5.15 30.63 18.76
C TYR A 193 6.13 29.46 18.97
N LEU A 194 6.03 28.77 20.11
CA LEU A 194 6.77 27.54 20.33
C LEU A 194 5.95 26.38 19.78
N THR A 195 6.49 25.70 18.78
CA THR A 195 5.95 24.41 18.34
C THR A 195 6.66 23.31 19.10
N ASN A 196 5.94 22.69 20.02
CA ASN A 196 6.42 21.49 20.66
C ASN A 196 5.98 20.30 19.84
N HIS A 197 6.96 19.58 19.31
CA HIS A 197 6.74 18.28 18.71
C HIS A 197 6.82 17.23 19.80
N ASP A 198 5.75 16.47 19.98
CA ASP A 198 5.88 15.27 20.79
C ASP A 198 6.65 14.19 20.01
N PRO A 199 7.11 13.11 20.68
CA PRO A 199 7.75 11.97 20.01
C PRO A 199 6.88 11.27 18.96
N TYR A 200 5.62 11.70 18.79
CA TYR A 200 4.59 11.07 17.97
C TYR A 200 4.32 11.86 16.68
N GLY A 201 4.98 13.00 16.48
CA GLY A 201 4.82 13.86 15.32
C GLY A 201 3.70 14.89 15.47
N ASN A 202 3.02 14.94 16.62
CA ASN A 202 2.03 15.97 16.90
C ASN A 202 2.73 17.30 17.16
N ALA A 203 2.24 18.35 16.54
CA ALA A 203 2.66 19.71 16.81
C ALA A 203 1.65 20.37 17.76
N TYR A 204 2.12 20.77 18.94
CA TYR A 204 1.36 21.60 19.86
C TYR A 204 1.95 23.01 19.84
N HIS A 205 1.11 23.98 19.54
CA HIS A 205 1.44 25.39 19.71
C HIS A 205 0.99 25.83 21.10
N ASP A 206 1.81 26.62 21.78
CA ASP A 206 1.34 27.40 22.92
C ASP A 206 0.16 28.26 22.46
N ARG A 207 -1.00 28.14 23.14
CA ARG A 207 -2.16 29.00 22.83
C ARG A 207 -1.77 30.44 23.07
N GLU A 208 -1.80 31.27 22.03
CA GLU A 208 -2.01 32.73 22.00
C GLU A 208 -1.46 33.60 23.16
N ASP A 209 -0.50 33.14 23.96
CA ASP A 209 0.38 34.03 24.71
C ASP A 209 1.41 34.49 23.70
N HIS A 210 0.97 35.42 22.85
CA HIS A 210 1.84 36.19 21.98
C HIS A 210 3.03 36.65 22.83
N ALA A 211 4.22 36.07 22.62
CA ALA A 211 5.45 36.56 23.20
C ALA A 211 5.78 37.92 22.55
N ARG A 212 5.02 38.96 22.89
CA ARG A 212 5.30 40.35 22.55
C ARG A 212 6.36 40.85 23.52
N GLY A 213 7.61 40.47 23.27
CA GLY A 213 8.76 40.94 24.04
C GLY A 213 9.28 42.28 23.50
N ILE A 214 9.55 43.22 24.39
CA ILE A 214 10.34 44.42 24.08
C ILE A 214 11.83 44.04 24.16
N LEU A 215 12.68 44.74 23.40
CA LEU A 215 14.12 44.49 23.31
C LEU A 215 14.77 44.27 24.69
N GLY A 216 15.34 43.08 24.92
CA GLY A 216 16.05 42.74 26.17
C GLY A 216 15.23 42.03 27.25
N GLU A 217 13.94 41.74 27.02
CA GLU A 217 13.13 40.95 27.94
C GLU A 217 13.19 39.44 27.64
N ARG A 218 13.18 38.62 28.70
CA ARG A 218 13.02 37.16 28.59
C ARG A 218 11.53 36.84 28.71
N CYS A 219 10.94 36.28 27.67
CA CYS A 219 9.60 35.73 27.74
C CYS A 219 9.70 34.27 28.19
N TYR A 220 9.02 33.93 29.28
CA TYR A 220 8.94 32.57 29.80
C TYR A 220 7.60 31.96 29.37
N VAL A 221 7.64 30.87 28.61
CA VAL A 221 6.44 30.09 28.31
C VAL A 221 6.37 28.97 29.34
N ARG A 222 5.33 28.99 30.18
CA ARG A 222 5.02 27.83 31.03
C ARG A 222 4.19 26.86 30.21
N GLN A 223 4.73 25.68 29.94
CA GLN A 223 3.95 24.57 29.42
C GLN A 223 2.97 24.11 30.50
N TYR A 224 1.78 24.68 30.53
CA TYR A 224 0.67 24.03 31.22
C TYR A 224 0.26 22.84 30.35
N SER A 225 0.49 21.63 30.85
CA SER A 225 -0.01 20.37 30.29
C SER A 225 -1.54 20.26 30.44
N ASN A 226 -2.29 21.24 29.92
CA ASN A 226 -3.73 21.11 29.79
C ASN A 226 -4.02 20.37 28.48
N CYS A 227 -4.00 19.04 28.54
CA CYS A 227 -4.79 18.21 27.63
C CYS A 227 -6.28 18.53 27.87
N SER A 228 -6.78 19.64 27.32
CA SER A 228 -8.22 19.81 27.20
C SER A 228 -8.69 18.87 26.10
N THR A 229 -9.32 17.77 26.50
CA THR A 229 -10.16 16.95 25.62
C THR A 229 -11.07 17.87 24.81
N ALA A 230 -10.84 17.99 23.51
CA ALA A 230 -11.85 18.49 22.60
C ALA A 230 -12.94 17.40 22.51
N SER A 231 -13.94 17.52 23.37
CA SER A 231 -15.27 16.93 23.14
C SER A 231 -16.17 18.04 22.59
N PRO A 232 -16.97 17.78 21.53
CA PRO A 232 -17.78 18.80 20.91
C PRO A 232 -19.03 19.11 21.74
N GLN A 233 -19.27 20.40 21.95
CA GLN A 233 -20.58 21.03 22.18
C GLN A 233 -21.59 20.30 23.09
N GLN A 234 -21.81 20.82 24.30
CA GLN A 234 -23.17 21.04 24.80
C GLN A 234 -23.29 22.39 25.53
N ARG A 235 -24.02 23.31 24.88
CA ARG A 235 -24.70 24.46 25.50
C ARG A 235 -25.94 23.96 26.25
N ALA A 236 -26.39 24.79 27.20
CA ALA A 236 -27.62 24.70 28.02
C ALA A 236 -27.53 23.68 29.17
N GLN A 237 -27.79 24.00 30.43
CA GLN A 237 -28.52 25.10 31.08
C GLN A 237 -27.72 25.66 32.25
#